data_AF-A0A6A6QFP8-F1
#
_entry.id   AF-A0A6A6QFP8-F1
#
_cell.length_a   1.000
_cell.length_b   1.000
_cell.length_c   1.000
_cell.angle_alpha   90.00
_cell.angle_beta   90.00
_cell.angle_gamma   90.00
#
_symmetry.space_group_name_H-M   'P 1'
#
loop_
_entity.id
_entity.type
_entity.pdbx_description
1 polymer ?
#
loop_
_entity_poly.entity_id
_entity_poly.type
_entity_poly.pdbx_seq_one_letter_code
_entity_poly.pdbx_strand_id
1 'polypeptide(L)'
;MSESKSQFEPGHEVPVAHQDAPGLQHKMKGPDPQDENVPTEDGGYQLYKAAGKLKGKRALITGGDSGIGRAIAILYAMEGADSFIAYLKEEEKDAQETKRKVEEKGQKCHLMATDLTDMKNCKAVVEAAVKAMGGLDILVNNAAYQMMVEDILDLPEEQWLHTFATNIHPLFYLSKYAIPHLSRGSTIINNASINAYIGRPDLLDYTSTKGAIISFTRGLSNQYVSKGIRVNAVAPGPVWTPLIPATMNEKAQKEFTSPMGRPAQPSEIATCFVFLASTDSSAISGQTIHANGGVVVNG
;
A
#
# COMPACT_ATOMS: atom_id res chain seq x y z
N MET A 1 -12.11 -24.57 23.17
CA MET A 1 -11.80 -23.95 21.88
C MET A 1 -10.36 -23.51 22.00
N SER A 2 -9.43 -24.02 21.20
CA SER A 2 -8.04 -23.53 21.28
C SER A 2 -8.08 -22.04 20.98
N GLU A 3 -7.73 -21.20 21.94
CA GLU A 3 -7.56 -19.76 21.71
C GLU A 3 -6.56 -19.64 20.55
N SER A 4 -7.06 -19.31 19.37
CA SER A 4 -6.20 -19.08 18.22
C SER A 4 -5.36 -17.87 18.58
N LYS A 5 -4.06 -18.09 18.80
CA LYS A 5 -3.10 -17.02 19.06
C LYS A 5 -3.27 -15.91 18.05
N SER A 6 -3.30 -14.67 18.55
CA SER A 6 -3.51 -13.47 17.75
C SER A 6 -2.42 -13.36 16.68
N GLN A 7 -2.80 -12.91 15.47
CA GLN A 7 -1.81 -12.62 14.41
C GLN A 7 -0.88 -11.43 14.77
N PHE A 8 -1.16 -10.76 15.89
CA PHE A 8 -0.37 -9.67 16.45
C PHE A 8 0.57 -10.11 17.60
N GLU A 9 0.53 -11.38 18.01
CA GLU A 9 1.43 -11.89 19.06
C GLU A 9 2.86 -12.10 18.52
N PRO A 10 3.90 -11.78 19.33
CA PRO A 10 5.26 -12.16 19.02
C PRO A 10 5.40 -13.68 18.79
N GLY A 11 6.13 -14.07 17.75
CA GLY A 11 6.25 -15.47 17.34
C GLY A 11 5.12 -15.96 16.44
N HIS A 12 4.18 -15.11 16.04
CA HIS A 12 3.24 -15.46 14.98
C HIS A 12 3.97 -15.65 13.66
N GLU A 13 3.82 -16.85 13.08
CA GLU A 13 4.37 -17.22 11.78
C GLU A 13 3.26 -17.28 10.73
N VAL A 14 3.54 -16.70 9.56
CA VAL A 14 2.65 -16.82 8.41
C VAL A 14 2.89 -18.17 7.72
N PRO A 15 1.84 -18.84 7.20
CA PRO A 15 2.03 -20.11 6.54
C PRO A 15 2.77 -19.95 5.22
N VAL A 16 3.68 -20.90 4.96
CA VAL A 16 4.31 -21.01 3.64
C VAL A 16 3.25 -21.44 2.62
N ALA A 17 3.10 -20.65 1.56
CA ALA A 17 2.21 -20.97 0.46
C ALA A 17 2.79 -20.45 -0.86
N HIS A 18 2.30 -21.00 -1.96
CA HIS A 18 2.65 -20.54 -3.29
C HIS A 18 1.39 -20.16 -4.07
N GLN A 19 1.47 -19.07 -4.82
CA GLN A 19 0.46 -18.60 -5.76
C GLN A 19 1.15 -18.09 -7.03
N ASP A 20 0.41 -18.05 -8.13
CA ASP A 20 0.83 -17.29 -9.30
C ASP A 20 0.61 -15.79 -9.08
N ALA A 21 1.50 -14.95 -9.62
CA ALA A 21 1.32 -13.49 -9.63
C ALA A 21 0.05 -13.10 -10.44
N PRO A 22 -0.71 -12.06 -10.04
CA PRO A 22 -0.40 -11.06 -9.00
C PRO A 22 -0.65 -11.48 -7.53
N GLY A 23 -1.06 -12.73 -7.28
CA GLY A 23 -1.45 -13.19 -5.94
C GLY A 23 -2.85 -12.71 -5.57
N LEU A 24 -3.64 -13.57 -4.91
CA LEU A 24 -5.05 -13.29 -4.62
C LEU A 24 -5.32 -13.48 -3.12
N GLN A 25 -5.83 -12.45 -2.45
CA GLN A 25 -6.07 -12.48 -1.00
C GLN A 25 -7.07 -13.54 -0.62
N HIS A 26 -8.16 -13.66 -1.37
CA HIS A 26 -9.16 -14.72 -1.14
C HIS A 26 -8.66 -16.16 -1.37
N LYS A 27 -7.43 -16.34 -1.88
CA LYS A 27 -6.77 -17.66 -2.03
C LYS A 27 -5.62 -17.88 -1.05
N MET A 28 -5.32 -16.91 -0.19
CA MET A 28 -4.25 -17.07 0.81
C MET A 28 -4.56 -18.24 1.74
N LYS A 29 -3.52 -19.02 2.06
CA LYS A 29 -3.63 -20.07 3.08
C LYS A 29 -3.39 -19.44 4.45
N GLY A 30 -4.08 -19.96 5.47
CA GLY A 30 -3.95 -19.45 6.85
C GLY A 30 -5.02 -18.43 7.19
N PRO A 31 -4.85 -17.73 8.33
CA PRO A 31 -5.78 -16.67 8.68
C PRO A 31 -5.67 -15.51 7.68
N ASP A 32 -6.81 -14.90 7.38
CA ASP A 32 -6.86 -13.76 6.49
C ASP A 32 -6.05 -12.59 7.08
N PRO A 33 -5.35 -11.82 6.23
CA PRO A 33 -4.73 -10.57 6.65
C PRO A 33 -5.72 -9.67 7.40
N GLN A 34 -5.27 -9.03 8.47
CA GLN A 34 -6.13 -8.13 9.25
C GLN A 34 -6.26 -6.79 8.54
N ASP A 35 -7.48 -6.49 8.07
CA ASP A 35 -7.77 -5.28 7.30
C ASP A 35 -8.19 -4.10 8.18
N GLU A 36 -8.83 -4.35 9.34
CA GLU A 36 -9.44 -3.30 10.19
C GLU A 36 -9.19 -3.45 11.70
N ASN A 37 -8.65 -4.58 12.15
CA ASN A 37 -8.23 -4.76 13.54
C ASN A 37 -6.78 -4.31 13.73
N VAL A 38 -6.47 -3.71 14.87
CA VAL A 38 -5.13 -3.22 15.26
C VAL A 38 -4.74 -3.81 16.62
N PRO A 39 -3.44 -3.92 16.93
CA PRO A 39 -3.00 -4.50 18.20
C PRO A 39 -3.46 -3.66 19.40
N THR A 40 -3.65 -4.34 20.54
CA THR A 40 -3.89 -3.72 21.85
C THR A 40 -2.63 -3.79 22.73
N GLU A 41 -2.60 -3.02 23.82
CA GLU A 41 -1.45 -2.95 24.73
C GLU A 41 -1.14 -4.29 25.44
N ASP A 42 -2.15 -5.14 25.60
CA ASP A 42 -2.06 -6.47 26.19
C ASP A 42 -1.72 -7.59 25.17
N GLY A 43 -1.39 -7.24 23.93
CA GLY A 43 -1.02 -8.19 22.87
C GLY A 43 -2.19 -8.81 22.11
N GLY A 44 -3.43 -8.44 22.45
CA GLY A 44 -4.62 -8.78 21.69
C GLY A 44 -4.81 -7.91 20.45
N TYR A 45 -6.06 -7.81 20.01
CA TYR A 45 -6.45 -6.91 18.93
C TYR A 45 -7.86 -6.35 19.14
N GLN A 46 -8.10 -5.18 18.58
CA GLN A 46 -9.39 -4.50 18.60
C GLN A 46 -9.68 -3.89 17.25
N LEU A 47 -10.96 -3.63 16.97
CA LEU A 47 -11.34 -2.84 15.80
C LEU A 47 -10.71 -1.44 15.88
N TYR A 48 -10.18 -0.97 14.75
CA TYR A 48 -9.64 0.39 14.61
C TYR A 48 -10.68 1.44 15.04
N LYS A 49 -10.26 2.43 15.82
CA LYS A 49 -11.14 3.49 16.35
C LYS A 49 -11.00 4.75 15.51
N ALA A 50 -11.90 4.91 14.55
CA ALA A 50 -11.93 6.11 13.72
C ALA A 50 -12.38 7.36 14.48
N ALA A 51 -11.85 8.51 14.09
CA ALA A 51 -12.19 9.82 14.67
C ALA A 51 -12.83 10.78 13.65
N GLY A 52 -13.16 10.30 12.45
CA GLY A 52 -13.71 11.12 11.38
C GLY A 52 -12.68 12.05 10.74
N LYS A 53 -11.42 11.62 10.69
CA LYS A 53 -10.25 12.41 10.24
C LYS A 53 -10.30 12.77 8.76
N LEU A 54 -11.05 12.00 7.96
CA LEU A 54 -11.09 12.12 6.51
C LEU A 54 -12.51 12.38 5.97
N LYS A 55 -13.41 12.89 6.82
CA LYS A 55 -14.80 13.20 6.44
C LYS A 55 -14.88 13.99 5.13
N GLY A 56 -15.58 13.42 4.15
CA GLY A 56 -15.82 14.03 2.85
C GLY A 56 -14.61 14.06 1.92
N LYS A 57 -13.51 13.38 2.25
CA LYS A 57 -12.34 13.25 1.37
C LYS A 57 -12.59 12.18 0.31
N ARG A 58 -11.90 12.33 -0.83
CA ARG A 58 -11.98 11.42 -1.97
C ARG A 58 -10.60 10.90 -2.31
N ALA A 59 -10.41 9.58 -2.24
CA ALA A 59 -9.12 8.94 -2.40
C ALA A 59 -9.05 8.07 -3.66
N LEU A 60 -8.03 8.27 -4.48
CA LEU A 60 -7.64 7.32 -5.52
C LEU A 60 -6.55 6.41 -4.96
N ILE A 61 -6.80 5.09 -4.92
CA ILE A 61 -5.89 4.08 -4.37
C ILE A 61 -5.56 3.06 -5.46
N THR A 62 -4.28 2.89 -5.76
CA THR A 62 -3.80 1.83 -6.67
C THR A 62 -3.44 0.56 -5.90
N GLY A 63 -3.79 -0.61 -6.42
CA GLY A 63 -3.65 -1.89 -5.71
C GLY A 63 -4.46 -1.91 -4.41
N GLY A 64 -5.63 -1.28 -4.42
CA GLY A 64 -6.52 -1.18 -3.26
C GLY A 64 -7.42 -2.41 -3.07
N ASP A 65 -7.36 -3.39 -3.96
CA ASP A 65 -8.14 -4.62 -3.95
C ASP A 65 -7.76 -5.57 -2.80
N SER A 66 -6.50 -5.52 -2.34
CA SER A 66 -5.94 -6.46 -1.37
C SER A 66 -4.82 -5.86 -0.52
N GLY A 67 -4.35 -6.62 0.48
CA GLY A 67 -3.22 -6.30 1.34
C GLY A 67 -3.31 -4.92 1.98
N ILE A 68 -2.20 -4.19 1.94
CA ILE A 68 -2.09 -2.83 2.50
C ILE A 68 -3.13 -1.90 1.85
N GLY A 69 -3.35 -1.99 0.54
CA GLY A 69 -4.28 -1.13 -0.17
C GLY A 69 -5.73 -1.33 0.27
N ARG A 70 -6.16 -2.59 0.48
CA ARG A 70 -7.47 -2.93 1.04
C ARG A 70 -7.65 -2.31 2.43
N ALA A 71 -6.67 -2.49 3.31
CA ALA A 71 -6.71 -1.91 4.64
C ALA A 71 -6.77 -0.37 4.60
N ILE A 72 -6.01 0.28 3.71
CA ILE A 72 -6.11 1.74 3.50
C ILE A 72 -7.53 2.14 3.12
N ALA A 73 -8.13 1.48 2.13
CA ALA A 73 -9.48 1.80 1.68
C ALA A 73 -10.52 1.66 2.81
N ILE A 74 -10.43 0.58 3.60
CA ILE A 74 -11.36 0.33 4.72
C ILE A 74 -11.16 1.36 5.83
N LEU A 75 -9.93 1.63 6.26
CA LEU A 75 -9.67 2.62 7.30
C LEU A 75 -10.02 4.03 6.85
N TYR A 76 -9.82 4.37 5.58
CA TYR A 76 -10.28 5.63 4.99
C TYR A 76 -11.80 5.74 5.04
N ALA A 77 -12.51 4.65 4.74
CA ALA A 77 -13.96 4.58 4.83
C ALA A 77 -14.45 4.79 6.29
N MET A 78 -13.81 4.13 7.25
CA MET A 78 -14.09 4.33 8.68
C MET A 78 -13.86 5.79 9.12
N GLU A 79 -12.87 6.47 8.53
CA GLU A 79 -12.57 7.89 8.78
C GLU A 79 -13.44 8.86 7.96
N GLY A 80 -14.32 8.35 7.08
CA GLY A 80 -15.33 9.11 6.35
C GLY A 80 -14.93 9.56 4.93
N ALA A 81 -14.04 8.82 4.26
CA ALA A 81 -13.62 9.11 2.89
C ALA A 81 -14.17 8.10 1.86
N ASP A 82 -14.58 8.62 0.70
CA ASP A 82 -14.90 7.83 -0.49
C ASP A 82 -13.61 7.36 -1.18
N SER A 83 -13.67 6.20 -1.83
CA SER A 83 -12.52 5.60 -2.53
C SER A 83 -12.82 5.27 -3.99
N PHE A 84 -11.79 5.41 -4.82
CA PHE A 84 -11.69 4.84 -6.16
C PHE A 84 -10.48 3.92 -6.21
N ILE A 85 -10.68 2.66 -6.58
CA ILE A 85 -9.64 1.63 -6.55
C ILE A 85 -9.31 1.18 -7.97
N ALA A 86 -8.03 1.26 -8.33
CA ALA A 86 -7.48 0.69 -9.56
C ALA A 86 -6.65 -0.56 -9.22
N TYR A 87 -6.88 -1.65 -9.95
CA TYR A 87 -6.35 -3.00 -9.68
C TYR A 87 -6.28 -3.81 -10.99
N LEU A 88 -5.65 -4.98 -11.00
CA LEU A 88 -5.60 -5.85 -12.18
C LEU A 88 -6.89 -6.68 -12.33
N LYS A 89 -7.23 -7.05 -13.56
CA LYS A 89 -8.51 -7.74 -13.84
C LYS A 89 -8.63 -9.09 -13.11
N GLU A 90 -7.51 -9.77 -12.93
CA GLU A 90 -7.39 -11.05 -12.24
C GLU A 90 -7.82 -10.95 -10.76
N GLU A 91 -7.72 -9.76 -10.16
CA GLU A 91 -7.98 -9.45 -8.76
C GLU A 91 -9.43 -9.00 -8.50
N GLU A 92 -10.32 -9.06 -9.50
CA GLU A 92 -11.70 -8.56 -9.43
C GLU A 92 -12.48 -9.03 -8.19
N LYS A 93 -12.34 -10.30 -7.81
CA LYS A 93 -13.03 -10.83 -6.62
C LYS A 93 -12.57 -10.15 -5.33
N ASP A 94 -11.27 -9.87 -5.22
CA ASP A 94 -10.68 -9.18 -4.08
C ASP A 94 -11.07 -7.69 -4.07
N ALA A 95 -11.14 -7.05 -5.24
CA ALA A 95 -11.61 -5.68 -5.38
C ALA A 95 -13.08 -5.52 -4.96
N GLN A 96 -13.96 -6.45 -5.37
CA GLN A 96 -15.37 -6.44 -4.96
C GLN A 96 -15.54 -6.65 -3.46
N GLU A 97 -14.71 -7.48 -2.83
CA GLU A 97 -14.73 -7.64 -1.37
C GLU A 97 -14.30 -6.36 -0.66
N THR A 98 -13.24 -5.69 -1.14
CA THR A 98 -12.85 -4.39 -0.60
C THR A 98 -13.97 -3.36 -0.75
N LYS A 99 -14.60 -3.28 -1.93
CA LYS A 99 -15.75 -2.41 -2.16
C LYS A 99 -16.87 -2.67 -1.16
N ARG A 100 -17.25 -3.93 -0.97
CA ARG A 100 -18.28 -4.33 0.00
C ARG A 100 -17.92 -3.84 1.41
N LYS A 101 -16.69 -4.09 1.87
CA LYS A 101 -16.24 -3.65 3.20
C LYS A 101 -16.22 -2.12 3.36
N VAL A 102 -15.85 -1.37 2.32
CA VAL A 102 -15.92 0.11 2.32
C VAL A 102 -17.36 0.60 2.41
N GLU A 103 -18.25 0.02 1.61
CA GLU A 103 -19.67 0.39 1.57
C GLU A 103 -20.38 0.05 2.90
N GLU A 104 -19.97 -1.01 3.60
CA GLU A 104 -20.43 -1.32 4.96
C GLU A 104 -20.06 -0.25 6.00
N LYS A 105 -19.02 0.55 5.76
CA LYS A 105 -18.68 1.72 6.61
C LYS A 105 -19.41 2.99 6.18
N GLY A 106 -20.30 2.91 5.19
CA GLY A 106 -21.15 4.00 4.74
C GLY A 106 -20.49 4.98 3.76
N GLN A 107 -19.32 4.64 3.20
CA GLN A 107 -18.66 5.42 2.14
C GLN A 107 -18.81 4.75 0.78
N LYS A 108 -18.61 5.50 -0.31
CA LYS A 108 -18.68 4.97 -1.67
C LYS A 108 -17.34 4.37 -2.07
N CYS A 109 -17.40 3.27 -2.81
CA CYS A 109 -16.23 2.67 -3.44
C CYS A 109 -16.47 2.39 -4.92
N HIS A 110 -15.63 3.00 -5.75
CA HIS A 110 -15.61 2.82 -7.20
C HIS A 110 -14.43 1.94 -7.59
N LEU A 111 -14.61 1.12 -8.62
CA LEU A 111 -13.65 0.12 -9.05
C LEU A 111 -13.32 0.29 -10.54
N MET A 112 -12.06 0.11 -10.89
CA MET A 112 -11.61 0.02 -12.29
C MET A 112 -10.47 -0.98 -12.42
N ALA A 113 -10.77 -2.14 -13.01
CA ALA A 113 -9.76 -3.10 -13.45
C ALA A 113 -8.95 -2.53 -14.63
N THR A 114 -7.65 -2.40 -14.48
CA THR A 114 -6.76 -1.79 -15.47
C THR A 114 -5.29 -2.08 -15.21
N ASP A 115 -4.49 -2.20 -16.27
CA ASP A 115 -3.04 -2.31 -16.18
C ASP A 115 -2.40 -0.92 -16.21
N LEU A 116 -1.81 -0.51 -15.10
CA LEU A 116 -1.21 0.81 -14.95
C LEU A 116 0.16 0.95 -15.63
N THR A 117 0.75 -0.13 -16.16
CA THR A 117 2.01 -0.05 -16.92
C THR A 117 1.87 0.79 -18.20
N ASP A 118 0.64 0.91 -18.74
CA ASP A 118 0.32 1.83 -19.84
C ASP A 118 -0.04 3.23 -19.30
N MET A 119 0.67 4.25 -19.79
CA MET A 119 0.39 5.67 -19.53
C MET A 119 -1.06 6.07 -19.78
N LYS A 120 -1.69 5.56 -20.85
CA LYS A 120 -3.08 5.89 -21.21
C LYS A 120 -4.05 5.42 -20.14
N ASN A 121 -3.79 4.25 -19.55
CA ASN A 121 -4.60 3.70 -18.46
C ASN A 121 -4.45 4.53 -17.19
N CYS A 122 -3.22 4.96 -16.86
CA CYS A 122 -2.98 5.89 -15.74
C CYS A 122 -3.79 7.19 -15.87
N LYS A 123 -3.83 7.77 -17.07
CA LYS A 123 -4.65 8.96 -17.34
C LYS A 123 -6.14 8.68 -17.19
N ALA A 124 -6.63 7.59 -17.78
CA ALA A 124 -8.04 7.20 -17.74
C ALA A 124 -8.52 6.94 -16.30
N VAL A 125 -7.69 6.33 -15.45
CA VAL A 125 -8.01 6.09 -14.03
C VAL A 125 -8.22 7.40 -13.27
N VAL A 126 -7.35 8.39 -13.46
CA VAL A 126 -7.51 9.70 -12.79
C VAL A 126 -8.79 10.38 -13.27
N GLU A 127 -9.04 10.40 -14.57
CA GLU A 127 -10.25 11.00 -15.14
C GLU A 127 -11.53 10.31 -14.64
N ALA A 128 -11.52 8.97 -14.57
CA ALA A 128 -12.63 8.19 -14.03
C ALA A 128 -12.84 8.46 -12.54
N ALA A 129 -11.77 8.54 -11.74
CA ALA A 129 -11.84 8.85 -10.31
C ALA A 129 -12.44 10.24 -10.05
N VAL A 130 -11.96 11.26 -10.75
CA VAL A 130 -12.48 12.63 -10.65
C VAL A 130 -13.95 12.69 -11.05
N LYS A 131 -14.33 12.01 -12.14
CA LYS A 131 -15.71 11.96 -12.61
C LYS A 131 -16.64 11.27 -11.61
N ALA A 132 -16.23 10.12 -11.06
CA ALA A 132 -17.04 9.31 -10.17
C ALA A 132 -17.25 9.98 -8.80
N MET A 133 -16.20 10.60 -8.25
CA MET A 133 -16.20 11.20 -6.92
C MET A 133 -16.46 12.72 -6.92
N GLY A 134 -16.53 13.36 -8.09
CA GLY A 134 -16.68 14.82 -8.22
C GLY A 134 -15.44 15.62 -7.83
N GLY A 135 -14.28 14.99 -7.79
CA GLY A 135 -12.98 15.59 -7.47
C GLY A 135 -12.03 14.59 -6.79
N LEU A 136 -10.87 15.07 -6.34
CA LEU A 136 -9.82 14.25 -5.77
C LEU A 136 -9.08 15.01 -4.66
N ASP A 137 -8.88 14.37 -3.51
CA ASP A 137 -8.18 14.97 -2.37
C ASP A 137 -6.90 14.20 -2.00
N ILE A 138 -6.91 12.88 -2.21
CA ILE A 138 -5.84 11.97 -1.79
C ILE A 138 -5.48 11.08 -2.97
N LEU A 139 -4.19 11.02 -3.33
CA LEU A 139 -3.65 9.99 -4.22
C LEU A 139 -2.76 9.04 -3.42
N VAL A 140 -3.05 7.75 -3.49
CA VAL A 140 -2.23 6.68 -2.91
C VAL A 140 -1.64 5.83 -4.03
N ASN A 141 -0.33 5.98 -4.24
CA ASN A 141 0.44 5.11 -5.14
C ASN A 141 0.93 3.90 -4.33
N ASN A 142 0.19 2.80 -4.38
CA ASN A 142 0.43 1.61 -3.57
C ASN A 142 0.68 0.33 -4.40
N ALA A 143 0.12 0.22 -5.62
CA ALA A 143 0.37 -0.93 -6.50
C ALA A 143 1.87 -1.16 -6.71
N ALA A 144 2.29 -2.42 -6.69
CA ALA A 144 3.66 -2.80 -6.92
C ALA A 144 3.76 -4.25 -7.39
N TYR A 145 4.84 -4.54 -8.13
CA TYR A 145 5.31 -5.87 -8.47
C TYR A 145 6.68 -6.12 -7.83
N GLN A 146 6.94 -7.35 -7.44
CA GLN A 146 8.26 -7.84 -7.04
C GLN A 146 8.40 -9.29 -7.48
N MET A 147 9.62 -9.76 -7.71
CA MET A 147 9.92 -11.19 -7.90
C MET A 147 11.34 -11.47 -7.45
N MET A 148 11.50 -12.48 -6.59
CA MET A 148 12.79 -12.79 -5.98
C MET A 148 13.75 -13.39 -7.01
N VAL A 149 14.96 -12.83 -7.10
CA VAL A 149 16.09 -13.37 -7.88
C VAL A 149 17.36 -13.19 -7.05
N GLU A 150 18.09 -14.27 -6.80
CA GLU A 150 19.21 -14.27 -5.85
C GLU A 150 20.46 -13.55 -6.37
N ASP A 151 20.73 -13.64 -7.68
CA ASP A 151 21.90 -13.05 -8.33
C ASP A 151 21.48 -12.13 -9.49
N ILE A 152 22.19 -11.01 -9.66
CA ILE A 152 21.95 -10.08 -10.77
C ILE A 152 22.20 -10.74 -12.14
N LEU A 153 23.08 -11.73 -12.22
CA LEU A 153 23.36 -12.45 -13.47
C LEU A 153 22.17 -13.29 -13.93
N ASP A 154 21.29 -13.68 -13.01
CA ASP A 154 20.07 -14.43 -13.30
C ASP A 154 18.84 -13.53 -13.46
N LEU A 155 18.96 -12.22 -13.19
CA LEU A 155 17.87 -11.27 -13.27
C LEU A 155 17.54 -10.95 -14.74
N PRO A 156 16.38 -11.39 -15.27
CA PRO A 156 16.05 -11.15 -16.66
C PRO A 156 15.80 -9.66 -16.93
N GLU A 157 16.25 -9.15 -18.07
CA GLU A 157 16.03 -7.76 -18.46
C GLU A 157 14.53 -7.43 -18.55
N GLU A 158 13.71 -8.39 -18.97
CA GLU A 158 12.25 -8.30 -18.99
C GLU A 158 11.65 -8.09 -17.60
N GLN A 159 12.18 -8.76 -16.58
CA GLN A 159 11.75 -8.57 -15.20
C GLN A 159 12.15 -7.17 -14.71
N TRP A 160 13.40 -6.75 -14.97
CA TRP A 160 13.85 -5.40 -14.62
C TRP A 160 12.94 -4.32 -15.22
N LEU A 161 12.65 -4.42 -16.52
CA LEU A 161 11.77 -3.48 -17.22
C LEU A 161 10.34 -3.53 -16.68
N HIS A 162 9.79 -4.72 -16.42
CA HIS A 162 8.45 -4.88 -15.85
C HIS A 162 8.34 -4.28 -14.45
N THR A 163 9.32 -4.54 -13.57
CA THR A 163 9.35 -4.00 -12.21
C THR A 163 9.34 -2.46 -12.21
N PHE A 164 10.12 -1.81 -13.07
CA PHE A 164 10.07 -0.34 -13.22
C PHE A 164 8.78 0.16 -13.87
N ALA A 165 8.27 -0.56 -14.87
CA ALA A 165 7.02 -0.24 -15.55
C ALA A 165 5.81 -0.29 -14.61
N THR A 166 5.83 -1.17 -13.61
CA THR A 166 4.78 -1.27 -12.59
C THR A 166 5.02 -0.31 -11.42
N ASN A 167 6.25 -0.20 -10.92
CA ASN A 167 6.49 0.46 -9.63
C ASN A 167 6.79 1.96 -9.75
N ILE A 168 7.31 2.44 -10.89
CA ILE A 168 7.81 3.82 -11.05
C ILE A 168 7.02 4.62 -12.07
N HIS A 169 6.84 4.08 -13.28
CA HIS A 169 6.16 4.82 -14.33
C HIS A 169 4.74 5.26 -13.93
N PRO A 170 3.90 4.41 -13.30
CA PRO A 170 2.55 4.81 -12.91
C PRO A 170 2.58 5.90 -11.85
N LEU A 171 3.54 5.85 -10.92
CA LEU A 171 3.71 6.84 -9.86
C LEU A 171 3.99 8.24 -10.44
N PHE A 172 4.78 8.33 -11.52
CA PHE A 172 4.96 9.57 -12.27
C PHE A 172 3.68 10.00 -13.00
N TYR A 173 3.06 9.11 -13.79
CA TYR A 173 1.89 9.45 -14.61
C TYR A 173 0.67 9.83 -13.77
N LEU A 174 0.33 9.03 -12.77
CA LEU A 174 -0.79 9.29 -11.85
C LEU A 174 -0.59 10.61 -11.12
N SER A 175 0.60 10.88 -10.58
CA SER A 175 0.88 12.16 -9.92
C SER A 175 0.71 13.34 -10.89
N LYS A 176 1.27 13.22 -12.11
CA LYS A 176 1.16 14.26 -13.14
C LYS A 176 -0.29 14.56 -13.52
N TYR A 177 -1.12 13.53 -13.67
CA TYR A 177 -2.52 13.71 -14.07
C TYR A 177 -3.45 14.05 -12.90
N ALA A 178 -3.13 13.62 -11.68
CA ALA A 178 -3.94 13.91 -10.48
C ALA A 178 -3.78 15.35 -10.00
N ILE A 179 -2.56 15.89 -10.04
CA ILE A 179 -2.23 17.22 -9.49
C ILE A 179 -3.15 18.36 -9.97
N PRO A 180 -3.54 18.46 -11.25
CA PRO A 180 -4.51 19.45 -11.71
C PRO A 180 -5.87 19.42 -11.00
N HIS A 181 -6.21 18.30 -10.36
CA HIS A 181 -7.46 18.08 -9.62
C HIS A 181 -7.27 18.14 -8.10
N LEU A 182 -6.03 18.24 -7.63
CA LEU A 182 -5.70 18.41 -6.21
C LEU A 182 -5.74 19.90 -5.85
N SER A 183 -6.12 20.19 -4.61
CA SER A 183 -6.21 21.56 -4.09
C SER A 183 -5.39 21.73 -2.82
N ARG A 184 -5.33 22.95 -2.27
CA ARG A 184 -4.67 23.20 -0.99
C ARG A 184 -5.28 22.29 0.09
N GLY A 185 -4.43 21.53 0.79
CA GLY A 185 -4.85 20.55 1.78
C GLY A 185 -4.98 19.12 1.24
N SER A 186 -4.81 18.91 -0.08
CA SER A 186 -4.66 17.58 -0.67
C SER A 186 -3.31 16.96 -0.34
N THR A 187 -3.20 15.64 -0.50
CA THR A 187 -1.97 14.90 -0.24
C THR A 187 -1.73 13.78 -1.26
N ILE A 188 -0.47 13.46 -1.49
CA ILE A 188 -0.03 12.28 -2.24
C ILE A 188 0.79 11.41 -1.28
N ILE A 189 0.46 10.13 -1.20
CA ILE A 189 1.16 9.18 -0.33
C ILE A 189 1.65 8.02 -1.18
N ASN A 190 2.96 7.75 -1.13
CA ASN A 190 3.59 6.69 -1.89
C ASN A 190 3.95 5.52 -0.97
N ASN A 191 3.55 4.30 -1.32
CA ASN A 191 3.96 3.10 -0.60
C ASN A 191 5.33 2.65 -1.10
N ALA A 192 6.36 3.03 -0.35
CA ALA A 192 7.74 2.62 -0.59
C ALA A 192 7.99 1.21 0.00
N SER A 193 9.12 1.01 0.65
CA SER A 193 9.48 -0.23 1.35
C SER A 193 10.71 0.03 2.22
N ILE A 194 10.86 -0.75 3.29
CA ILE A 194 12.12 -0.84 4.02
C ILE A 194 13.29 -1.21 3.10
N ASN A 195 13.04 -1.96 2.02
CA ASN A 195 14.09 -2.43 1.10
C ASN A 195 14.93 -1.29 0.52
N ALA A 196 14.33 -0.11 0.30
CA ALA A 196 15.04 1.08 -0.15
C ALA A 196 16.17 1.55 0.79
N TYR A 197 16.12 1.13 2.06
CA TYR A 197 17.02 1.54 3.12
C TYR A 197 17.97 0.42 3.54
N ILE A 198 17.50 -0.82 3.57
CA ILE A 198 18.32 -1.97 4.00
C ILE A 198 19.05 -2.66 2.86
N GLY A 199 18.70 -2.38 1.60
CA GLY A 199 19.36 -2.96 0.43
C GLY A 199 19.17 -4.48 0.34
N ARG A 200 17.91 -4.95 0.34
CA ARG A 200 17.60 -6.39 0.30
C ARG A 200 18.13 -7.00 -1.02
N PRO A 201 19.09 -7.95 -0.98
CA PRO A 201 19.89 -8.33 -2.14
C PRO A 201 19.14 -9.18 -3.17
N ASP A 202 18.25 -10.06 -2.72
CA ASP A 202 17.45 -10.99 -3.53
C ASP A 202 16.22 -10.34 -4.21
N LEU A 203 16.12 -9.01 -4.14
CA LEU A 203 15.05 -8.20 -4.70
C LEU A 203 15.64 -6.92 -5.33
N LEU A 204 16.74 -7.02 -6.08
CA LEU A 204 17.54 -5.88 -6.54
C LEU A 204 16.74 -4.84 -7.36
N ASP A 205 15.97 -5.29 -8.35
CA ASP A 205 15.11 -4.43 -9.19
C ASP A 205 14.03 -3.74 -8.35
N TYR A 206 13.31 -4.49 -7.52
CA TYR A 206 12.30 -3.97 -6.61
C TYR A 206 12.90 -2.96 -5.63
N THR A 207 14.00 -3.31 -4.96
CA THR A 207 14.75 -2.43 -4.05
C THR A 207 15.13 -1.12 -4.74
N SER A 208 15.61 -1.19 -5.98
CA SER A 208 15.95 -0.01 -6.80
C SER A 208 14.73 0.87 -7.07
N THR A 209 13.58 0.27 -7.43
CA THR A 209 12.34 1.04 -7.59
C THR A 209 11.93 1.70 -6.27
N LYS A 210 11.98 1.00 -5.14
CA LYS A 210 11.59 1.59 -3.85
C LYS A 210 12.50 2.76 -3.45
N GLY A 211 13.79 2.73 -3.79
CA GLY A 211 14.69 3.88 -3.67
C GLY A 211 14.31 5.07 -4.57
N ALA A 212 13.91 4.78 -5.81
CA ALA A 212 13.39 5.80 -6.73
C ALA A 212 12.08 6.44 -6.22
N ILE A 213 11.18 5.68 -5.58
CA ILE A 213 9.97 6.20 -4.95
C ILE A 213 10.30 7.21 -3.85
N ILE A 214 11.29 6.92 -3.00
CA ILE A 214 11.72 7.86 -1.93
C ILE A 214 12.24 9.16 -2.53
N SER A 215 13.11 9.08 -3.54
CA SER A 215 13.67 10.25 -4.21
C SER A 215 12.59 11.07 -4.93
N PHE A 216 11.66 10.39 -5.61
CA PHE A 216 10.51 11.03 -6.25
C PHE A 216 9.63 11.77 -5.24
N THR A 217 9.33 11.13 -4.10
CA THR A 217 8.53 11.72 -3.02
C THR A 217 9.12 13.04 -2.53
N ARG A 218 10.44 13.07 -2.28
CA ARG A 218 11.16 14.27 -1.86
C ARG A 218 11.12 15.36 -2.94
N GLY A 219 11.41 14.99 -4.19
CA GLY A 219 11.40 15.91 -5.32
C GLY A 219 10.02 16.54 -5.55
N LEU A 220 8.97 15.72 -5.59
CA LEU A 220 7.60 16.21 -5.81
C LEU A 220 7.08 17.04 -4.64
N SER A 221 7.41 16.66 -3.40
CA SER A 221 7.12 17.48 -2.21
C SER A 221 7.69 18.89 -2.37
N ASN A 222 8.97 19.01 -2.73
CA ASN A 222 9.62 20.31 -2.89
C ASN A 222 8.96 21.18 -3.97
N GLN A 223 8.38 20.57 -5.01
CA GLN A 223 7.66 21.29 -6.07
C GLN A 223 6.27 21.79 -5.66
N TYR A 224 5.59 21.11 -4.72
CA TYR A 224 4.17 21.32 -4.46
C TYR A 224 3.82 21.73 -3.03
N VAL A 225 4.76 21.66 -2.07
CA VAL A 225 4.51 22.06 -0.68
C VAL A 225 4.10 23.54 -0.57
N SER A 226 4.70 24.44 -1.34
CA SER A 226 4.34 25.87 -1.38
C SER A 226 2.95 26.13 -1.96
N LYS A 227 2.43 25.18 -2.76
CA LYS A 227 1.07 25.18 -3.30
C LYS A 227 0.06 24.51 -2.35
N GLY A 228 0.53 24.04 -1.18
CA GLY A 228 -0.30 23.44 -0.14
C GLY A 228 -0.69 21.99 -0.40
N ILE A 229 0.05 21.27 -1.24
CA ILE A 229 -0.12 19.82 -1.43
C ILE A 229 1.08 19.13 -0.80
N ARG A 230 0.81 18.19 0.13
CA ARG A 230 1.85 17.41 0.80
C ARG A 230 2.15 16.15 0.00
N VAL A 231 3.40 15.71 0.01
CA VAL A 231 3.80 14.45 -0.64
C VAL A 231 4.70 13.68 0.33
N ASN A 232 4.28 12.50 0.76
CA ASN A 232 5.01 11.69 1.74
C ASN A 232 5.06 10.22 1.31
N ALA A 233 5.89 9.44 2.00
CA ALA A 233 5.98 8.01 1.80
C ALA A 233 5.73 7.24 3.10
N VAL A 234 5.29 5.99 2.96
CA VAL A 234 5.35 4.98 4.01
C VAL A 234 6.31 3.91 3.54
N ALA A 235 7.19 3.43 4.42
CA ALA A 235 8.14 2.35 4.16
C ALA A 235 7.82 1.16 5.07
N PRO A 236 6.93 0.25 4.65
CA PRO A 236 6.60 -0.94 5.41
C PRO A 236 7.78 -1.91 5.51
N GLY A 237 7.82 -2.68 6.59
CA GLY A 237 8.67 -3.86 6.73
C GLY A 237 8.02 -5.11 6.11
N PRO A 238 8.19 -6.30 6.71
CA PRO A 238 7.43 -7.49 6.30
C PRO A 238 5.96 -7.33 6.70
N VAL A 239 5.06 -7.41 5.72
CA VAL A 239 3.61 -7.32 5.90
C VAL A 239 2.94 -8.53 5.27
N TRP A 240 2.03 -9.18 6.00
CA TRP A 240 1.28 -10.33 5.49
C TRP A 240 0.28 -9.90 4.41
N THR A 241 0.60 -10.15 3.14
CA THR A 241 -0.20 -9.77 1.97
C THR A 241 -0.11 -10.84 0.87
N PRO A 242 -0.97 -10.82 -0.17
CA PRO A 242 -0.93 -11.80 -1.26
C PRO A 242 0.37 -11.76 -2.08
N LEU A 243 1.08 -10.62 -2.04
CA LEU A 243 2.37 -10.46 -2.71
C LEU A 243 3.40 -11.47 -2.20
N ILE A 244 3.34 -11.86 -0.93
CA ILE A 244 4.33 -12.75 -0.30
C ILE A 244 4.31 -14.17 -0.90
N PRO A 245 3.19 -14.93 -0.86
CA PRO A 245 3.15 -16.26 -1.45
C PRO A 245 3.28 -16.27 -2.97
N ALA A 246 3.04 -15.13 -3.64
CA ALA A 246 3.17 -15.01 -5.09
C ALA A 246 4.61 -14.78 -5.59
N THR A 247 5.52 -14.34 -4.72
CA THR A 247 6.82 -13.79 -5.16
C THR A 247 8.02 -14.25 -4.34
N MET A 248 7.81 -14.81 -3.14
CA MET A 248 8.88 -15.29 -2.27
C MET A 248 8.97 -16.82 -2.27
N ASN A 249 10.21 -17.34 -2.24
CA ASN A 249 10.45 -18.77 -2.05
C ASN A 249 10.16 -19.22 -0.61
N GLU A 250 10.15 -20.54 -0.38
CA GLU A 250 9.83 -21.11 0.94
C GLU A 250 10.77 -20.62 2.06
N LYS A 251 12.06 -20.46 1.78
CA LYS A 251 13.04 -19.98 2.76
C LYS A 251 12.71 -18.56 3.21
N ALA A 252 12.50 -17.64 2.24
CA ALA A 252 12.16 -16.26 2.51
C ALA A 252 10.84 -16.11 3.28
N GLN A 253 9.85 -16.99 3.03
CA GLN A 253 8.59 -17.01 3.77
C GLN A 253 8.76 -17.47 5.22
N LYS A 254 9.61 -18.49 5.48
CA LYS A 254 9.92 -18.93 6.86
C LYS A 254 10.67 -17.87 7.67
N GLU A 255 11.48 -17.05 7.00
CA GLU A 255 12.24 -15.96 7.62
C GLU A 255 11.45 -14.62 7.63
N PHE A 256 10.16 -14.63 7.26
CA PHE A 256 9.35 -13.44 7.08
C PHE A 256 8.90 -12.81 8.40
N THR A 257 9.84 -12.19 9.10
CA THR A 257 9.64 -11.59 10.42
C THR A 257 10.43 -10.29 10.59
N SER A 258 10.21 -9.61 11.72
CA SER A 258 10.85 -8.35 12.09
C SER A 258 11.39 -8.42 13.53
N PRO A 259 12.10 -7.41 14.05
CA PRO A 259 12.48 -7.35 15.47
C PRO A 259 11.32 -7.46 16.46
N MET A 260 10.09 -7.14 16.05
CA MET A 260 8.86 -7.41 16.83
C MET A 260 8.48 -8.91 16.89
N GLY A 261 9.23 -9.80 16.25
CA GLY A 261 9.05 -11.25 16.29
C GLY A 261 7.89 -11.76 15.42
N ARG A 262 7.32 -10.92 14.55
CA ARG A 262 6.26 -11.28 13.60
C ARG A 262 6.27 -10.33 12.39
N PRO A 263 5.62 -10.69 11.28
CA PRO A 263 5.25 -9.72 10.26
C PRO A 263 4.14 -8.79 10.77
N ALA A 264 4.08 -7.58 10.20
CA ALA A 264 2.97 -6.66 10.42
C ALA A 264 1.73 -7.12 9.65
N GLN A 265 0.57 -6.71 10.12
CA GLN A 265 -0.69 -6.83 9.41
C GLN A 265 -0.98 -5.58 8.56
N PRO A 266 -1.74 -5.70 7.45
CA PRO A 266 -2.07 -4.55 6.59
C PRO A 266 -2.66 -3.35 7.33
N SER A 267 -3.56 -3.58 8.29
CA SER A 267 -4.18 -2.55 9.12
C SER A 267 -3.18 -1.70 9.90
N GLU A 268 -2.12 -2.30 10.44
CA GLU A 268 -1.07 -1.58 11.18
C GLU A 268 -0.37 -0.55 10.29
N ILE A 269 -0.14 -0.91 9.03
CA ILE A 269 0.44 -0.02 8.03
C ILE A 269 -0.56 1.05 7.61
N ALA A 270 -1.81 0.68 7.37
CA ALA A 270 -2.87 1.59 6.94
C ALA A 270 -3.12 2.75 7.95
N THR A 271 -2.86 2.56 9.25
CA THR A 271 -2.90 3.66 10.24
C THR A 271 -1.94 4.80 9.90
N CYS A 272 -0.77 4.51 9.32
CA CYS A 272 0.20 5.52 8.88
C CYS A 272 -0.35 6.33 7.70
N PHE A 273 -1.08 5.67 6.79
CA PHE A 273 -1.73 6.33 5.66
C PHE A 273 -2.86 7.24 6.13
N VAL A 274 -3.67 6.84 7.12
CA VAL A 274 -4.67 7.72 7.73
C VAL A 274 -4.03 8.98 8.30
N PHE A 275 -2.95 8.84 9.07
CA PHE A 275 -2.20 9.96 9.62
C PHE A 275 -1.64 10.90 8.52
N LEU A 276 -1.03 10.34 7.48
CA LEU A 276 -0.49 11.11 6.36
C LEU A 276 -1.56 11.74 5.47
N ALA A 277 -2.77 11.18 5.42
CA ALA A 277 -3.90 11.74 4.70
C ALA A 277 -4.63 12.85 5.47
N SER A 278 -4.63 12.79 6.80
CA SER A 278 -5.33 13.75 7.65
C SER A 278 -4.54 15.04 7.88
N THR A 279 -5.18 16.00 8.54
CA THR A 279 -4.53 17.24 9.01
C THR A 279 -3.56 17.03 10.17
N ASP A 280 -3.53 15.84 10.78
CA ASP A 280 -2.62 15.51 11.87
C ASP A 280 -1.15 15.58 11.41
N SER A 281 -0.91 15.41 10.10
CA SER A 281 0.41 15.51 9.46
C SER A 281 0.60 16.84 8.70
N SER A 282 -0.09 17.92 9.10
CA SER A 282 -0.08 19.22 8.41
C SER A 282 1.32 19.85 8.23
N ALA A 283 2.26 19.58 9.15
CA ALA A 283 3.64 20.04 9.08
C ALA A 283 4.61 19.03 8.43
N ILE A 284 4.11 17.93 7.86
CA ILE A 284 4.91 16.82 7.34
C ILE A 284 4.75 16.74 5.81
N SER A 285 5.83 17.02 5.08
CA SER A 285 5.94 16.81 3.63
C SER A 285 7.37 16.41 3.27
N GLY A 286 7.52 15.53 2.29
CA GLY A 286 8.79 14.97 1.83
C GLY A 286 9.37 13.89 2.74
N GLN A 287 8.61 13.47 3.76
CA GLN A 287 9.06 12.55 4.80
C GLN A 287 8.68 11.10 4.48
N THR A 288 9.33 10.17 5.17
CA THR A 288 9.01 8.74 5.12
C THR A 288 8.70 8.23 6.51
N ILE A 289 7.53 7.58 6.67
CA ILE A 289 7.18 6.89 7.93
C ILE A 289 7.60 5.43 7.83
N HIS A 290 8.39 4.98 8.80
CA HIS A 290 8.90 3.60 8.87
C HIS A 290 8.03 2.74 9.79
N ALA A 291 7.09 2.00 9.19
CA ALA A 291 6.24 1.03 9.90
C ALA A 291 6.76 -0.39 9.63
N ASN A 292 7.88 -0.73 10.26
CA ASN A 292 8.71 -1.87 9.82
C ASN A 292 9.06 -2.89 10.90
N GLY A 293 8.36 -2.85 12.04
CA GLY A 293 8.57 -3.82 13.12
C GLY A 293 9.87 -3.62 13.90
N GLY A 294 10.41 -2.40 13.93
CA GLY A 294 11.54 -2.03 14.79
C GLY A 294 12.92 -2.13 14.15
N VAL A 295 13.00 -2.28 12.81
CA VAL A 295 14.29 -2.25 12.11
C VAL A 295 14.80 -0.82 12.04
N VAL A 296 15.97 -0.58 12.62
CA VAL A 296 16.66 0.72 12.58
C VAL A 296 17.24 0.94 11.18
N VAL A 297 16.89 2.06 10.55
CA VAL A 297 17.29 2.40 9.17
C VAL A 297 17.89 3.80 9.03
N ASN A 298 18.28 4.42 10.15
CA ASN A 298 18.83 5.78 10.19
C ASN A 298 17.89 6.80 9.50
N GLY A 299 16.61 6.77 9.92
CA GLY A 299 15.51 7.58 9.35
C GLY A 299 15.59 9.07 9.67
#